data_AF-A0A7J2ITW7-F1
#
_entry.id   AF-A0A7J2ITW7-F1
#
_cell.length_a   1.000
_cell.length_b   1.000
_cell.length_c   1.000
_cell.angle_alpha   90.00
_cell.angle_beta   90.00
_cell.angle_gamma   90.00
#
_symmetry.space_group_name_H-M   'P 1'
#
loop_
_entity.id
_entity.type
_entity.pdbx_description
1 polymer ?
#
loop_
_entity_poly.entity_id
_entity_poly.type
_entity_poly.pdbx_seq_one_letter_code
_entity_poly.pdbx_strand_id
1 'polypeptide(L)'
;MIARGRYVREVRLRARRLKEPRIELIPREFPTFNIFKHELVPEHRILSPEEAKEVLKRYRVKPYQLPWIRASDPAIIAIGAQPGDIVEIKRRSETAGEAIFYRYVVEA
;
A
#
# COMPACT_ATOMS: atom_id res chain seq x y z
N MET A 1 9.04 -12.68 13.75
CA MET A 1 10.51 -12.92 13.76
C MET A 1 11.11 -12.12 12.61
N ILE A 2 11.99 -11.15 12.89
CA ILE A 2 12.62 -10.33 11.83
C ILE A 2 13.96 -10.98 11.48
N ALA A 3 14.03 -11.66 10.34
CA ALA A 3 15.28 -12.25 9.86
C ALA A 3 16.07 -11.23 9.03
N ARG A 4 17.37 -11.08 9.30
CA ARG A 4 18.27 -10.09 8.65
C ARG A 4 19.00 -10.64 7.42
N GLY A 5 18.53 -11.74 6.82
CA GLY A 5 19.22 -12.48 5.75
C GLY A 5 18.52 -12.48 4.39
N ARG A 6 19.23 -12.92 3.34
CA ARG A 6 18.62 -13.24 2.04
C ARG A 6 17.78 -14.51 2.18
N TYR A 7 16.48 -14.43 1.91
CA TYR A 7 15.60 -15.59 1.92
C TYR A 7 15.83 -16.45 0.67
N VAL A 8 15.96 -17.76 0.86
CA VAL A 8 15.99 -18.74 -0.24
C VAL A 8 14.64 -18.71 -0.96
N ARG A 9 14.62 -18.93 -2.28
CA ARG A 9 13.39 -18.97 -3.11
C ARG A 9 12.31 -19.87 -2.50
N GLU A 10 12.70 -21.01 -1.93
CA GLU A 10 11.77 -21.96 -1.30
C GLU A 10 11.04 -21.36 -0.08
N VAL A 11 11.74 -20.57 0.73
CA VAL A 11 11.16 -19.87 1.88
C VAL A 11 10.11 -18.85 1.41
N ARG A 12 10.39 -18.11 0.34
CA ARG A 12 9.42 -17.18 -0.28
C ARG A 12 8.16 -17.91 -0.77
N LEU A 13 8.32 -19.06 -1.41
CA LEU A 13 7.20 -19.87 -1.90
C LEU A 13 6.36 -20.43 -0.76
N ARG A 14 7.00 -20.94 0.30
CA ARG A 14 6.30 -21.45 1.49
C ARG A 14 5.54 -20.35 2.22
N ALA A 15 6.13 -19.16 2.37
CA ALA A 15 5.47 -18.01 3.01
C ALA A 15 4.22 -17.56 2.24
N ARG A 16 4.23 -17.59 0.89
CA ARG A 16 3.03 -17.30 0.08
C ARG A 16 1.96 -18.39 0.19
N ARG A 17 2.35 -19.65 0.42
CA ARG A 17 1.46 -20.82 0.39
C ARG A 17 0.78 -21.09 1.75
N LEU A 18 1.47 -20.78 2.85
CA LEU A 18 0.94 -20.93 4.21
C LEU A 18 0.03 -19.74 4.54
N LYS A 19 -1.27 -19.99 4.73
CA LYS A 19 -2.21 -18.96 5.22
C LYS A 19 -2.06 -18.72 6.72
N GLU A 20 -1.59 -19.72 7.47
CA GLU A 20 -1.27 -19.60 8.89
C GLU A 20 0.02 -20.37 9.21
N PRO A 21 0.95 -19.76 9.98
CA PRO A 21 0.95 -18.38 10.48
C PRO A 21 1.07 -17.33 9.35
N ARG A 22 0.48 -16.14 9.55
CA ARG A 22 0.60 -15.00 8.61
C ARG A 22 2.03 -14.46 8.63
N ILE A 23 2.89 -15.00 7.78
CA ILE A 23 4.28 -14.59 7.65
C ILE A 23 4.40 -13.56 6.53
N GLU A 24 4.70 -12.32 6.89
CA GLU A 24 5.03 -11.27 5.93
C GLU A 24 6.56 -11.15 5.78
N LEU A 25 7.02 -11.19 4.52
CA LEU A 25 8.43 -11.04 4.19
C LEU A 25 8.72 -9.59 3.81
N ILE A 26 9.35 -8.86 4.72
CA ILE A 26 9.77 -7.48 4.47
C ILE A 26 11.06 -7.50 3.61
N PRO A 27 11.11 -6.78 2.48
CA PRO A 27 12.32 -6.64 1.67
C PRO A 27 13.49 -6.05 2.46
N ARG A 28 14.72 -6.34 2.04
CA ARG A 28 15.92 -5.83 2.70
C ARG A 28 16.06 -4.32 2.53
N GLU A 29 15.56 -3.81 1.41
CA GLU A 29 15.59 -2.39 1.05
C GLU A 29 14.52 -1.57 1.79
N PHE A 30 13.68 -2.22 2.61
CA PHE A 30 12.66 -1.53 3.38
C PHE A 30 13.29 -0.62 4.46
N PRO A 31 12.84 0.63 4.61
CA PRO A 31 13.42 1.57 5.55
C PRO A 31 13.40 1.07 7.00
N THR A 32 14.48 1.28 7.73
CA THR A 32 14.60 0.91 9.16
C THR A 32 13.97 1.94 10.11
N PHE A 33 13.45 3.04 9.57
CA PHE A 33 12.84 4.14 10.30
C PHE A 33 11.38 4.31 9.86
N ASN A 34 10.59 5.04 10.64
CA ASN A 34 9.20 5.31 10.30
C ASN A 34 9.12 6.34 9.15
N ILE A 35 8.75 5.88 7.96
CA ILE A 35 8.59 6.70 6.75
C ILE A 35 7.50 7.76 6.88
N PHE A 36 6.44 7.52 7.64
CA PHE A 36 5.31 8.45 7.80
C PHE A 36 5.65 9.65 8.69
N LYS A 37 6.83 9.67 9.32
CA LYS A 37 7.32 10.87 10.03
C LYS A 37 7.93 11.90 9.07
N HIS A 38 8.21 11.52 7.83
CA HIS A 38 8.80 12.43 6.87
C HIS A 38 7.73 13.33 6.26
N GLU A 39 8.00 14.64 6.19
CA GLU A 39 7.04 15.65 5.72
C GLU A 39 6.54 15.38 4.29
N LEU A 40 7.40 14.84 3.42
CA LEU A 40 7.03 14.54 2.03
C LEU A 40 6.23 13.23 1.88
N VAL A 41 6.06 12.45 2.95
CA VAL A 41 5.27 11.22 2.93
C VAL A 41 3.88 11.52 3.53
N PRO A 42 2.85 11.73 2.70
CA PRO A 42 1.51 11.99 3.18
C PRO A 42 0.90 10.77 3.90
N GLU A 43 -0.21 10.98 4.58
CA GLU A 43 -0.94 9.90 5.23
C GLU A 43 -1.60 9.00 4.16
N HIS A 44 -1.41 7.69 4.29
CA HIS A 44 -2.00 6.68 3.41
C HIS A 44 -2.96 5.81 4.22
N ARG A 45 -4.19 5.66 3.72
CA ARG A 45 -5.25 4.87 4.35
C ARG A 45 -5.87 3.90 3.35
N ILE A 46 -6.01 2.63 3.72
CA ILE A 46 -6.73 1.65 2.91
C ILE A 46 -8.23 1.92 3.05
N LEU A 47 -8.93 2.04 1.93
CA LEU A 47 -10.39 2.16 1.93
C LEU A 47 -11.04 0.81 2.19
N SER A 48 -12.13 0.82 2.95
CA SER A 48 -13.02 -0.33 3.05
C SER A 48 -13.67 -0.64 1.69
N PRO A 49 -14.13 -1.88 1.45
CA PRO A 49 -14.83 -2.24 0.21
C PRO A 49 -16.05 -1.35 -0.07
N GLU A 50 -16.75 -0.90 0.96
CA GLU A 50 -17.90 0.00 0.87
C GLU A 50 -17.48 1.41 0.44
N GLU A 51 -16.49 2.01 1.12
CA GLU A 51 -15.93 3.33 0.75
C GLU A 51 -15.36 3.32 -0.67
N ALA A 52 -14.63 2.26 -1.03
CA ALA A 52 -14.05 2.08 -2.36
C ALA A 52 -15.14 2.07 -3.45
N LYS A 53 -16.25 1.35 -3.24
CA LYS A 53 -17.40 1.36 -4.17
C LYS A 53 -18.03 2.74 -4.28
N GLU A 54 -18.15 3.48 -3.18
CA GLU A 54 -18.69 4.83 -3.18
C GLU A 54 -17.81 5.78 -3.99
N VAL A 55 -16.50 5.76 -3.78
CA VAL A 55 -15.52 6.57 -4.53
C VAL A 55 -15.61 6.29 -6.03
N LEU A 56 -15.58 5.01 -6.41
CA LEU A 56 -15.67 4.61 -7.82
C LEU A 56 -16.99 5.06 -8.46
N LYS A 57 -18.11 4.97 -7.73
CA LYS A 57 -19.42 5.43 -8.18
C LYS A 57 -19.47 6.95 -8.31
N ARG A 58 -18.89 7.69 -7.35
CA ARG A 58 -18.87 9.15 -7.32
C ARG A 58 -18.14 9.72 -8.53
N TYR A 59 -16.97 9.17 -8.85
CA TYR A 59 -16.16 9.61 -9.99
C TYR A 59 -16.52 8.91 -11.30
N ARG A 60 -17.41 7.90 -11.26
CA ARG A 60 -17.83 7.09 -12.42
C ARG A 60 -16.65 6.46 -13.15
N VAL A 61 -15.68 5.95 -12.38
CA VAL A 61 -14.47 5.32 -12.88
C VAL A 61 -14.39 3.86 -12.43
N LYS A 62 -13.68 3.05 -13.19
CA LYS A 62 -13.28 1.70 -12.81
C LYS A 62 -11.95 1.74 -12.05
N PRO A 63 -11.63 0.74 -11.20
CA PRO A 63 -10.42 0.74 -10.38
C PRO A 63 -9.13 1.01 -11.17
N TYR A 64 -8.97 0.37 -12.32
CA TYR A 64 -7.80 0.52 -13.18
C TYR A 64 -7.65 1.91 -13.83
N GLN A 65 -8.69 2.76 -13.78
CA GLN A 65 -8.63 4.14 -14.29
C GLN A 65 -8.13 5.12 -13.24
N LEU A 66 -8.08 4.72 -11.96
CA LEU A 66 -7.42 5.51 -10.93
C LEU A 66 -5.90 5.49 -11.17
N PRO A 67 -5.16 6.53 -10.74
CA PRO A 67 -3.70 6.50 -10.75
C PRO A 67 -3.16 5.29 -9.99
N TRP A 68 -2.15 4.64 -10.52
CA TRP A 68 -1.61 3.40 -9.94
C TRP A 68 -0.55 3.67 -8.88
N ILE A 69 -0.46 2.76 -7.92
CA ILE A 69 0.66 2.65 -7.00
C ILE A 69 1.08 1.18 -6.92
N ARG A 70 2.39 0.91 -6.90
CA ARG A 70 2.88 -0.47 -6.90
C ARG A 70 2.80 -1.06 -5.49
N ALA A 71 2.46 -2.33 -5.40
CA ALA A 71 2.53 -3.09 -4.15
C ALA A 71 3.97 -3.19 -3.57
N SER A 72 5.00 -2.90 -4.38
CA SER A 72 6.38 -2.82 -3.93
C SER A 72 6.74 -1.49 -3.25
N ASP A 73 5.85 -0.50 -3.26
CA ASP A 73 6.10 0.81 -2.64
C ASP A 73 6.22 0.68 -1.11
N PRO A 74 7.21 1.32 -0.45
CA PRO A 74 7.38 1.23 0.99
C PRO A 74 6.16 1.67 1.80
N ALA A 75 5.42 2.70 1.34
CA ALA A 75 4.22 3.17 2.03
C ALA A 75 3.11 2.12 1.97
N ILE A 76 2.95 1.45 0.83
CA ILE A 76 1.95 0.40 0.61
C ILE A 76 2.27 -0.86 1.42
N ILE A 77 3.54 -1.27 1.45
CA ILE A 77 4.01 -2.38 2.29
C ILE A 77 3.78 -2.05 3.77
N ALA A 78 4.05 -0.81 4.19
CA ALA A 78 3.92 -0.40 5.58
C ALA A 78 2.46 -0.40 6.09
N ILE A 79 1.49 -0.05 5.24
CA ILE A 79 0.06 -0.11 5.58
C ILE A 79 -0.56 -1.50 5.37
N GLY A 80 0.18 -2.44 4.76
CA GLY A 80 -0.29 -3.79 4.49
C GLY A 80 -1.30 -3.91 3.35
N ALA A 81 -1.31 -2.96 2.41
CA ALA A 81 -2.24 -3.00 1.28
C ALA A 81 -1.83 -4.06 0.24
N GLN A 82 -2.83 -4.68 -0.38
CA GLN A 82 -2.67 -5.73 -1.38
C GLN A 82 -3.06 -5.23 -2.78
N PRO A 83 -2.55 -5.86 -3.85
CA PRO A 83 -3.04 -5.59 -5.21
C PRO A 83 -4.56 -5.74 -5.29
N GLY A 84 -5.23 -4.73 -5.84
CA GLY A 84 -6.69 -4.64 -5.85
C GLY A 84 -7.28 -3.64 -4.87
N ASP A 85 -6.53 -3.25 -3.83
CA ASP A 85 -6.98 -2.25 -2.87
C ASP A 85 -6.95 -0.84 -3.46
N ILE A 86 -7.78 0.04 -2.91
CA ILE A 86 -7.75 1.48 -3.20
C ILE A 86 -7.27 2.20 -1.94
N VAL A 87 -6.23 3.01 -2.13
CA VAL A 87 -5.59 3.78 -1.06
C VAL A 87 -5.96 5.24 -1.21
N GLU A 88 -6.46 5.80 -0.12
CA GLU A 88 -6.68 7.23 0.07
C GLU A 88 -5.39 7.89 0.58
N ILE A 89 -5.00 8.97 -0.06
CA ILE A 89 -3.79 9.73 0.26
C ILE A 89 -4.21 11.15 0.61
N LYS A 90 -3.99 11.54 1.87
CA LYS A 90 -4.27 12.90 2.35
C LYS A 90 -2.97 13.68 2.42
N ARG A 91 -2.86 14.72 1.61
CA ARG A 91 -1.69 15.61 1.60
C ARG A 91 -2.08 17.05 1.86
N ARG A 92 -1.19 17.78 2.52
CA ARG A 92 -1.30 19.24 2.62
C ARG A 92 -1.06 19.83 1.23
N SER A 93 -1.95 20.72 0.80
CA SER A 93 -1.85 21.46 -0.45
C SER A 93 -1.74 22.95 -0.14
N GLU A 94 -0.79 23.64 -0.74
CA GLU A 94 -0.63 25.09 -0.56
C GLU A 94 -1.86 25.88 -1.05
N THR A 95 -2.53 25.38 -2.09
CA THR A 95 -3.71 26.04 -2.69
C THR A 95 -5.03 25.67 -2.01
N ALA A 96 -5.18 24.42 -1.59
CA ALA A 96 -6.45 23.85 -1.14
C ALA A 96 -6.47 23.53 0.37
N GLY A 97 -5.38 23.76 1.09
CA GLY A 97 -5.20 23.34 2.48
C GLY A 97 -4.96 21.84 2.57
N GLU A 98 -5.98 21.03 2.30
CA GLU A 98 -5.93 19.57 2.28
C GLU A 98 -6.46 19.03 0.94
N ALA A 99 -5.72 18.10 0.34
CA ALA A 99 -6.11 17.45 -0.90
C ALA A 99 -6.10 15.93 -0.75
N ILE A 100 -7.18 15.30 -1.20
CA ILE A 100 -7.40 13.85 -1.12
C ILE A 100 -7.22 13.24 -2.51
N PHE A 101 -6.36 12.23 -2.59
CA PHE A 101 -6.13 11.46 -3.82
C PHE A 101 -6.44 9.99 -3.59
N TYR A 102 -6.98 9.32 -4.61
CA TYR A 102 -7.23 7.88 -4.57
C TYR A 102 -6.31 7.18 -5.57
N ARG A 103 -5.61 6.13 -5.12
CA ARG A 103 -4.73 5.31 -5.97
C ARG A 103 -5.10 3.85 -5.90
N TYR A 104 -5.00 3.17 -7.05
CA TYR A 104 -5.24 1.74 -7.16
C TYR A 104 -3.93 0.95 -7.03
N VAL A 105 -3.92 -0.05 -6.15
CA VAL A 105 -2.73 -0.87 -5.92
C VAL A 105 -2.61 -1.93 -7.00
N VAL A 106 -1.50 -1.92 -7.72
CA VAL A 106 -1.17 -2.89 -8.77
C VAL A 106 -0.01 -3.80 -8.35
N GLU A 107 0.03 -5.00 -8.92
CA GLU A 107 1.18 -5.89 -8.76
C GLU A 107 2.45 -5.23 -9.33
N ALA A 108 3.59 -5.55 -8.72
CA ALA A 108 4.90 -4.96 -9.03
C ALA A 108 5.53 -5.52 -10.30
#